data_AF-A0A3N1T3P0-F1
#
_entry.id   AF-A0A3N1T3P0-F1
#
_cell.length_a   1.000
_cell.length_b   1.000
_cell.length_c   1.000
_cell.angle_alpha   90.00
_cell.angle_beta   90.00
_cell.angle_gamma   90.00
#
_symmetry.space_group_name_H-M   'P 1'
#
loop_
_entity.id
_entity.type
_entity.pdbx_description
1 polymer ?
#
loop_
_entity_poly.entity_id
_entity_poly.type
_entity_poly.pdbx_seq_one_letter_code
_entity_poly.pdbx_strand_id
1 'polypeptide(L)'
;MTRPPNPEKAAGGAAAAARTPDTRMGRYDWEKARGPITAFGESKALSSWAEDPRCQVKKEALRTRLALGWVPEEALTRSKHEQPTLQFRHGERTLTLRGWAEQSGIKYHTLYGRIRAQGLSLEEALNKGPDGDHFRQPVTAFGETKPVYQWGVDPRANASTSTIRKRIKAGWNPQIAITEEPENRSTLGTGQPYSAWGKRMSLPDWGRLSGIPEEVIRGRMHGHELTLESALHSLGWTPEASATATSLLTVQVHQLQPGDLIVSAEAPSGEITVRRHHVDTPPPRHASRPMAQRPATPPLGPQPARRSAGR
;
A
#
# COMPACT_ATOMS: atom_id res chain seq x y z
N MET A 1 29.73 -59.44 -20.04
CA MET A 1 28.30 -59.41 -19.73
C MET A 1 27.73 -58.11 -20.29
N THR A 2 27.27 -58.17 -21.54
CA THR A 2 26.90 -57.00 -22.35
C THR A 2 25.38 -56.93 -22.39
N ARG A 3 24.82 -55.85 -21.83
CA ARG A 3 23.37 -55.65 -21.73
C ARG A 3 22.81 -55.24 -23.10
N PRO A 4 21.78 -55.92 -23.66
CA PRO A 4 21.22 -55.53 -24.95
C PRO A 4 20.41 -54.22 -24.82
N PRO A 5 20.37 -53.39 -25.87
CA PRO A 5 19.60 -52.15 -25.87
C PRO A 5 18.10 -52.42 -26.03
N ASN A 6 17.31 -51.60 -25.35
CA ASN A 6 15.84 -51.66 -25.28
C ASN A 6 15.20 -51.04 -26.55
N PRO A 7 14.36 -51.76 -27.32
CA PRO A 7 13.84 -51.28 -28.61
C PRO A 7 12.57 -50.40 -28.54
N GLU A 8 12.17 -49.91 -27.36
CA GLU A 8 10.81 -49.37 -27.17
C GLU A 8 10.72 -47.84 -26.94
N LYS A 9 11.43 -47.03 -27.75
CA LYS A 9 11.28 -45.55 -27.73
C LYS A 9 11.40 -44.89 -29.12
N ALA A 10 10.69 -45.41 -30.11
CA ALA A 10 10.63 -44.81 -31.44
C ALA A 10 9.21 -44.78 -32.01
N ALA A 11 8.30 -44.01 -31.41
CA ALA A 11 7.07 -43.55 -32.06
C ALA A 11 6.39 -42.47 -31.20
N GLY A 12 6.59 -41.20 -31.53
CA GLY A 12 5.96 -40.09 -30.81
C GLY A 12 6.39 -38.72 -31.32
N GLY A 13 6.40 -38.55 -32.65
CA GLY A 13 6.89 -37.33 -33.29
C GLY A 13 6.13 -36.99 -34.56
N ALA A 14 4.83 -36.74 -34.47
CA ALA A 14 4.06 -36.13 -35.56
C ALA A 14 2.71 -35.59 -35.06
N ALA A 15 2.70 -34.39 -34.49
CA ALA A 15 1.57 -33.45 -34.48
C ALA A 15 1.99 -32.12 -33.83
N ALA A 16 3.03 -31.48 -34.35
CA ALA A 16 3.22 -30.05 -34.10
C ALA A 16 2.18 -29.30 -34.95
N ALA A 17 0.96 -29.21 -34.44
CA ALA A 17 -0.05 -28.30 -34.98
C ALA A 17 0.59 -26.91 -35.09
N ALA A 18 0.52 -26.33 -36.29
CA ALA A 18 0.97 -25.00 -36.58
C ALA A 18 0.40 -24.04 -35.52
N ARG A 19 1.23 -23.62 -34.56
CA ARG A 19 0.92 -22.51 -33.69
C ARG A 19 0.88 -21.30 -34.61
N THR A 20 -0.31 -20.90 -35.03
CA THR A 20 -0.54 -19.58 -35.60
C THR A 20 0.17 -18.58 -34.69
N PRO A 21 0.97 -17.65 -35.25
CA PRO A 21 1.64 -16.66 -34.43
C PRO A 21 0.56 -15.94 -33.64
N ASP A 22 0.60 -16.08 -32.31
CA ASP A 22 -0.21 -15.31 -31.37
C ASP A 22 0.26 -13.85 -31.47
N THR A 23 -0.11 -13.21 -32.58
CA THR A 23 -0.02 -11.77 -32.70
C THR A 23 -0.91 -11.27 -31.59
N ARG A 24 -0.29 -10.64 -30.59
CA ARG A 24 -0.88 -9.97 -29.42
C ARG A 24 -2.19 -9.20 -29.69
N MET A 25 -2.46 -8.86 -30.94
CA MET A 25 -3.67 -8.25 -31.47
C MET A 25 -4.90 -9.18 -31.57
N GLY A 26 -4.72 -10.50 -31.75
CA GLY A 26 -5.82 -11.48 -31.91
C GLY A 26 -6.59 -11.78 -30.62
N ARG A 27 -6.11 -11.29 -29.47
CA ARG A 27 -6.81 -11.38 -28.18
C ARG A 27 -7.97 -10.38 -28.05
N TYR A 28 -7.98 -9.32 -28.86
CA TYR A 28 -8.92 -8.20 -28.72
C TYR A 28 -9.97 -8.23 -29.82
N ASP A 29 -11.24 -8.37 -29.42
CA ASP A 29 -12.39 -8.23 -30.29
C ASP A 29 -12.81 -6.75 -30.36
N TRP A 30 -12.08 -5.98 -31.18
CA TRP A 30 -12.31 -4.52 -31.29
C TRP A 30 -13.69 -4.15 -31.83
N GLU A 31 -14.42 -5.09 -32.46
CA GLU A 31 -15.79 -4.86 -32.92
C GLU A 31 -16.75 -4.68 -31.74
N LYS A 32 -16.55 -5.39 -30.63
CA LYS A 32 -17.34 -5.18 -29.40
C LYS A 32 -17.18 -3.79 -28.78
N ALA A 33 -16.08 -3.10 -29.11
CA ALA A 33 -15.84 -1.73 -28.71
C ALA A 33 -16.28 -0.71 -29.77
N ARG A 34 -16.75 -1.16 -30.94
CA ARG A 34 -17.29 -0.32 -32.02
C ARG A 34 -18.82 -0.32 -31.93
N GLY A 35 -19.42 0.87 -32.03
CA GLY A 35 -20.87 1.04 -32.01
C GLY A 35 -21.44 1.45 -30.64
N PRO A 36 -22.78 1.49 -30.53
CA PRO A 36 -23.47 1.86 -29.32
C PRO A 36 -23.35 0.74 -28.27
N ILE A 37 -22.97 1.10 -27.06
CA ILE A 37 -22.76 0.18 -25.94
C ILE A 37 -23.97 0.31 -25.02
N THR A 38 -24.64 -0.81 -24.77
CA THR A 38 -25.77 -0.85 -23.84
C THR A 38 -25.27 -1.17 -22.43
N ALA A 39 -25.51 -0.27 -21.47
CA ALA A 39 -25.21 -0.47 -20.06
C ALA A 39 -26.24 0.27 -19.19
N PHE A 40 -26.61 -0.29 -18.04
CA PHE A 40 -27.58 0.32 -17.11
C PHE A 40 -28.93 0.67 -17.75
N GLY A 41 -29.34 -0.11 -18.77
CA GLY A 41 -30.57 0.13 -19.54
C GLY A 41 -30.50 1.27 -20.56
N GLU A 42 -29.35 1.95 -20.70
CA GLU A 42 -29.11 3.00 -21.69
C GLU A 42 -28.15 2.53 -22.78
N SER A 43 -28.28 3.04 -24.00
CA SER A 43 -27.38 2.73 -25.12
C SER A 43 -26.71 4.02 -25.60
N LYS A 44 -25.38 4.12 -25.44
CA LYS A 44 -24.59 5.32 -25.79
C LYS A 44 -23.33 4.97 -26.55
N ALA A 45 -22.80 5.94 -27.30
CA ALA A 45 -21.49 5.81 -27.91
C ALA A 45 -20.38 5.76 -26.85
N LEU A 46 -19.25 5.11 -27.17
CA LEU A 46 -18.11 4.96 -26.27
C LEU A 46 -17.55 6.30 -25.73
N SER A 47 -17.59 7.38 -26.51
CA SER A 47 -17.21 8.72 -26.04
C SER A 47 -18.19 9.26 -25.00
N SER A 48 -19.48 9.15 -25.25
CA SER A 48 -20.53 9.60 -24.33
C SER A 48 -20.50 8.82 -23.03
N TRP A 49 -20.22 7.51 -23.07
CA TRP A 49 -19.99 6.72 -21.85
C TRP A 49 -18.75 7.16 -21.08
N ALA A 50 -17.66 7.52 -21.77
CA ALA A 50 -16.43 7.96 -21.10
C ALA A 50 -16.56 9.32 -20.40
N GLU A 51 -17.54 10.13 -20.81
CA GLU A 51 -17.90 11.42 -20.18
C GLU A 51 -19.00 11.26 -19.13
N ASP A 52 -19.67 10.10 -19.08
CA ASP A 52 -20.73 9.82 -18.11
C ASP A 52 -20.15 9.75 -16.68
N PRO A 53 -20.79 10.40 -15.69
CA PRO A 53 -20.28 10.41 -14.31
C PRO A 53 -20.22 9.02 -13.67
N ARG A 54 -20.94 8.02 -14.20
CA ARG A 54 -20.86 6.63 -13.75
C ARG A 54 -19.60 5.91 -14.23
N CYS A 55 -18.93 6.41 -15.27
CA CYS A 55 -17.73 5.78 -15.82
C CYS A 55 -16.50 6.16 -15.00
N GLN A 56 -15.95 5.19 -14.27
CA GLN A 56 -14.76 5.39 -13.42
C GLN A 56 -13.44 5.26 -14.19
N VAL A 57 -13.50 5.01 -15.50
CA VAL A 57 -12.31 4.75 -16.32
C VAL A 57 -12.24 5.65 -17.54
N LYS A 58 -11.00 5.89 -18.01
CA LYS A 58 -10.76 6.65 -19.24
C LYS A 58 -11.30 5.87 -20.46
N LYS A 59 -11.73 6.61 -21.48
CA LYS A 59 -12.21 6.10 -22.78
C LYS A 59 -11.41 4.91 -23.33
N GLU A 60 -10.07 5.01 -23.31
CA GLU A 60 -9.19 3.96 -23.86
C GLU A 60 -9.18 2.67 -23.01
N ALA A 61 -9.30 2.82 -21.70
CA ALA A 61 -9.41 1.68 -20.79
C ALA A 61 -10.76 0.97 -20.97
N LEU A 62 -11.86 1.73 -21.11
CA LEU A 62 -13.18 1.20 -21.43
C LEU A 62 -13.15 0.42 -22.77
N ARG A 63 -12.60 1.04 -23.82
CA ARG A 63 -12.43 0.40 -25.14
C ARG A 63 -11.69 -0.93 -25.04
N THR A 64 -10.57 -0.95 -24.33
CA THR A 64 -9.75 -2.17 -24.15
C THR A 64 -10.52 -3.25 -23.39
N ARG A 65 -11.28 -2.89 -22.35
CA ARG A 65 -12.08 -3.85 -21.57
C ARG A 65 -13.20 -4.50 -22.39
N LEU A 66 -13.91 -3.70 -23.17
CA LEU A 66 -14.95 -4.20 -24.08
C LEU A 66 -14.36 -5.12 -25.15
N ALA A 67 -13.19 -4.76 -25.69
CA ALA A 67 -12.48 -5.63 -26.64
C ALA A 67 -11.98 -6.94 -26.01
N LEU A 68 -11.78 -6.96 -24.70
CA LEU A 68 -11.49 -8.18 -23.93
C LEU A 68 -12.76 -8.94 -23.53
N GLY A 69 -13.93 -8.52 -23.98
CA GLY A 69 -15.21 -9.19 -23.75
C GLY A 69 -15.84 -8.94 -22.38
N TRP A 70 -15.46 -7.86 -21.69
CA TRP A 70 -16.09 -7.49 -20.42
C TRP A 70 -17.54 -7.07 -20.61
N VAL A 71 -18.36 -7.33 -19.59
CA VAL A 71 -19.74 -6.83 -19.51
C VAL A 71 -19.69 -5.29 -19.40
N PRO A 72 -20.50 -4.53 -20.15
CA PRO A 72 -20.42 -3.07 -20.19
C PRO A 72 -20.48 -2.38 -18.82
N GLU A 73 -21.38 -2.79 -17.93
CA GLU A 73 -21.53 -2.23 -16.59
C GLU A 73 -20.26 -2.42 -15.73
N GLU A 74 -19.67 -3.62 -15.77
CA GLU A 74 -18.40 -3.90 -15.08
C GLU A 74 -17.24 -3.13 -15.71
N ALA A 75 -17.23 -3.01 -17.04
CA ALA A 75 -16.20 -2.29 -17.76
C ALA A 75 -16.18 -0.80 -17.43
N LEU A 76 -17.34 -0.21 -17.12
CA LEU A 76 -17.52 1.20 -16.72
C LEU A 76 -17.17 1.45 -15.25
N THR A 77 -17.60 0.56 -14.34
CA THR A 77 -17.56 0.80 -12.90
C THR A 77 -16.28 0.33 -12.22
N ARG A 78 -15.69 -0.79 -12.67
CA ARG A 78 -14.55 -1.38 -11.96
C ARG A 78 -13.34 -0.45 -12.11
N SER A 79 -12.79 0.13 -11.06
CA SER A 79 -11.65 1.04 -11.24
C SER A 79 -10.41 0.27 -11.75
N LYS A 80 -9.54 0.92 -12.54
CA LYS A 80 -8.31 0.28 -13.09
C LYS A 80 -7.39 -0.25 -11.98
N HIS A 81 -7.52 0.33 -10.78
CA HIS A 81 -6.61 0.11 -9.66
C HIS A 81 -7.25 -0.63 -8.47
N GLU A 82 -8.51 -1.08 -8.59
CA GLU A 82 -9.17 -1.96 -7.61
C GLU A 82 -8.75 -3.43 -7.69
N GLN A 83 -7.55 -3.71 -8.19
CA GLN A 83 -6.96 -4.97 -7.76
C GLN A 83 -6.57 -4.77 -6.30
N PRO A 84 -7.17 -5.52 -5.36
CA PRO A 84 -6.71 -5.47 -3.98
C PRO A 84 -5.20 -5.65 -4.04
N THR A 85 -4.49 -4.72 -3.41
CA THR A 85 -3.03 -4.77 -3.38
C THR A 85 -2.68 -6.10 -2.73
N LEU A 86 -2.35 -7.11 -3.54
CA LEU A 86 -2.12 -8.47 -3.04
C LEU A 86 -0.91 -8.38 -2.12
N GLN A 87 -1.18 -8.48 -0.82
CA GLN A 87 -0.18 -8.53 0.22
C GLN A 87 0.19 -9.99 0.42
N PHE A 88 1.48 -10.23 0.53
CA PHE A 88 2.03 -11.56 0.74
C PHE A 88 2.90 -11.50 1.98
N ARG A 89 2.71 -12.49 2.86
CA ARG A 89 3.52 -12.67 4.06
C ARG A 89 4.69 -13.60 3.76
N HIS A 90 5.88 -13.22 4.20
CA HIS A 90 7.06 -14.07 4.18
C HIS A 90 7.89 -13.77 5.43
N GLY A 91 8.01 -14.76 6.32
CA GLY A 91 8.48 -14.57 7.69
C GLY A 91 7.56 -13.63 8.48
N GLU A 92 8.17 -12.59 9.05
CA GLU A 92 7.49 -11.57 9.88
C GLU A 92 7.05 -10.33 9.08
N ARG A 93 7.35 -10.30 7.77
CA ARG A 93 7.04 -9.14 6.91
C ARG A 93 5.86 -9.44 6.01
N THR A 94 4.98 -8.45 5.89
CA THR A 94 3.87 -8.43 4.94
C THR A 94 4.09 -7.27 3.98
N LEU A 95 4.37 -7.59 2.73
CA LEU A 95 4.59 -6.60 1.68
C LEU A 95 3.69 -6.91 0.48
N THR A 96 3.50 -5.89 -0.35
CA THR A 96 2.87 -6.06 -1.65
C THR A 96 3.80 -6.87 -2.56
N LEU A 97 3.26 -7.52 -3.60
CA LEU A 97 4.11 -8.21 -4.59
C LEU A 97 5.18 -7.28 -5.21
N ARG A 98 4.86 -6.00 -5.39
CA ARG A 98 5.81 -4.99 -5.86
C ARG A 98 6.90 -4.69 -4.82
N GLY A 99 6.53 -4.62 -3.54
CA GLY A 99 7.49 -4.47 -2.45
C GLY A 99 8.46 -5.66 -2.39
N TRP A 100 7.95 -6.89 -2.50
CA TRP A 100 8.79 -8.09 -2.57
C TRP A 100 9.71 -8.10 -3.78
N ALA A 101 9.23 -7.66 -4.95
CA ALA A 101 10.02 -7.52 -6.16
C ALA A 101 11.19 -6.54 -5.97
N GLU A 102 10.92 -5.36 -5.40
CA GLU A 102 11.95 -4.36 -5.13
C GLU A 102 12.97 -4.87 -4.09
N GLN A 103 12.49 -5.49 -3.02
CA GLN A 103 13.33 -5.95 -1.93
C GLN A 103 14.28 -7.09 -2.35
N SER A 104 13.75 -8.08 -3.09
CA SER A 104 14.51 -9.23 -3.61
C SER A 104 15.36 -8.91 -4.85
N GLY A 105 15.13 -7.76 -5.49
CA GLY A 105 15.71 -7.44 -6.79
C GLY A 105 15.12 -8.24 -7.96
N ILE A 106 14.11 -9.09 -7.72
CA ILE A 106 13.39 -9.81 -8.77
C ILE A 106 12.44 -8.85 -9.47
N LYS A 107 12.43 -8.82 -10.81
CA LYS A 107 11.47 -7.99 -11.54
C LYS A 107 10.04 -8.39 -11.17
N TYR A 108 9.17 -7.40 -10.96
CA TYR A 108 7.76 -7.62 -10.60
C TYR A 108 7.06 -8.63 -11.50
N HIS A 109 7.20 -8.50 -12.83
CA HIS A 109 6.56 -9.43 -13.77
C HIS A 109 7.11 -10.85 -13.69
N THR A 110 8.40 -11.01 -13.37
CA THR A 110 8.99 -12.34 -13.14
C THR A 110 8.40 -12.97 -11.89
N LEU A 111 8.30 -12.21 -10.79
CA LEU A 111 7.71 -12.70 -9.54
C LEU A 111 6.22 -13.02 -9.70
N TYR A 112 5.47 -12.15 -10.39
CA TYR A 112 4.07 -12.38 -10.73
C TYR A 112 3.88 -13.63 -11.59
N GLY A 113 4.69 -13.80 -12.64
CA GLY A 113 4.64 -14.97 -13.51
C GLY A 113 4.94 -16.27 -12.76
N ARG A 114 5.91 -16.26 -11.84
CA ARG A 114 6.21 -17.42 -10.97
C ARG A 114 5.00 -17.83 -10.13
N ILE A 115 4.33 -16.87 -9.49
CA ILE A 115 3.18 -17.19 -8.63
C ILE A 115 1.95 -17.57 -9.44
N ARG A 116 1.61 -16.78 -10.47
CA ARG A 116 0.34 -16.95 -11.20
C ARG A 116 0.40 -17.94 -12.36
N ALA A 117 1.50 -17.96 -13.12
CA ALA A 117 1.62 -18.83 -14.29
C ALA A 117 2.29 -20.17 -13.96
N GLN A 118 3.25 -20.18 -13.03
CA GLN A 118 3.93 -21.41 -12.61
C GLN A 118 3.31 -22.04 -11.35
N GLY A 119 2.40 -21.34 -10.66
CA GLY A 119 1.73 -21.84 -9.46
C GLY A 119 2.63 -21.93 -8.22
N LEU A 120 3.77 -21.25 -8.21
CA LEU A 120 4.71 -21.30 -7.09
C LEU A 120 4.21 -20.49 -5.89
N SER A 121 4.59 -20.93 -4.69
CA SER A 121 4.43 -20.11 -3.50
C SER A 121 5.34 -18.86 -3.56
N LEU A 122 5.04 -17.83 -2.75
CA LEU A 122 5.92 -16.65 -2.68
C LEU A 122 7.33 -17.06 -2.27
N GLU A 123 7.47 -17.93 -1.27
CA GLU A 123 8.77 -18.39 -0.76
C GLU A 123 9.58 -19.09 -1.83
N GLU A 124 8.98 -20.04 -2.56
CA GLU A 124 9.62 -20.71 -3.69
C GLU A 124 10.03 -19.72 -4.79
N ALA A 125 9.15 -18.76 -5.08
CA ALA A 125 9.41 -17.75 -6.10
C ALA A 125 10.57 -16.81 -5.71
N LEU A 126 10.71 -16.47 -4.42
CA LEU A 126 11.82 -15.68 -3.88
C LEU A 126 13.12 -16.51 -3.83
N ASN A 127 13.06 -17.78 -3.45
CA ASN A 127 14.21 -18.69 -3.38
C ASN A 127 14.88 -18.90 -4.74
N LYS A 128 14.10 -18.93 -5.84
CA LYS A 128 14.64 -18.94 -7.21
C LYS A 128 15.52 -17.72 -7.53
N GLY A 129 15.35 -16.61 -6.81
CA GLY A 129 16.18 -15.41 -6.92
C GLY A 129 15.97 -14.63 -8.23
N PRO A 130 16.62 -13.46 -8.36
CA PRO A 130 16.61 -12.66 -9.59
C PRO A 130 17.51 -13.26 -10.66
N ASP A 131 17.25 -12.88 -11.91
CA ASP A 131 18.08 -13.28 -13.04
C ASP A 131 19.41 -12.50 -13.01
N GLY A 132 20.54 -13.20 -13.09
CA GLY A 132 21.89 -12.64 -13.16
C GLY A 132 22.84 -13.10 -12.05
N ASP A 133 24.05 -13.48 -12.43
CA ASP A 133 25.04 -14.09 -11.52
C ASP A 133 25.49 -13.16 -10.39
N HIS A 134 25.49 -11.85 -10.63
CA HIS A 134 25.89 -10.85 -9.66
C HIS A 134 24.98 -10.76 -8.42
N PHE A 135 23.78 -11.34 -8.48
CA PHE A 135 22.91 -11.45 -7.30
C PHE A 135 23.20 -12.70 -6.47
N ARG A 136 23.86 -13.70 -7.05
CA ARG A 136 24.22 -14.98 -6.41
C ARG A 136 25.56 -14.92 -5.69
N GLN A 137 26.25 -13.79 -5.73
CA GLN A 137 27.51 -13.59 -5.02
C GLN A 137 27.30 -13.86 -3.52
N PRO A 138 28.06 -14.78 -2.90
CA PRO A 138 27.94 -15.08 -1.49
C PRO A 138 28.46 -13.91 -0.66
N VAL A 139 27.72 -13.54 0.38
CA VAL A 139 28.05 -12.48 1.32
C VAL A 139 27.90 -13.03 2.73
N THR A 140 28.98 -12.91 3.51
CA THR A 140 29.01 -13.33 4.91
C THR A 140 28.64 -12.16 5.81
N ALA A 141 27.55 -12.30 6.57
CA ALA A 141 27.07 -11.33 7.56
C ALA A 141 26.38 -12.07 8.70
N PHE A 142 26.44 -11.52 9.93
CA PHE A 142 25.83 -12.13 11.12
C PHE A 142 26.19 -13.61 11.37
N GLY A 143 27.40 -14.04 10.97
CA GLY A 143 27.84 -15.43 11.10
C GLY A 143 27.27 -16.40 10.04
N GLU A 144 26.45 -15.91 9.11
CA GLU A 144 25.85 -16.69 8.04
C GLU A 144 26.41 -16.25 6.68
N THR A 145 26.49 -17.16 5.71
CA THR A 145 26.85 -16.82 4.32
C THR A 145 25.68 -17.11 3.40
N LYS A 146 25.12 -16.06 2.79
CA LYS A 146 23.98 -16.15 1.86
C LYS A 146 24.27 -15.36 0.59
N PRO A 147 23.65 -15.70 -0.56
CA PRO A 147 23.68 -14.84 -1.73
C PRO A 147 23.00 -13.49 -1.44
N VAL A 148 23.46 -12.41 -2.09
CA VAL A 148 22.99 -11.04 -1.84
C VAL A 148 21.46 -10.89 -1.89
N TYR A 149 20.78 -11.59 -2.81
CA TYR A 149 19.31 -11.49 -2.91
C TYR A 149 18.57 -12.09 -1.71
N GLN A 150 19.14 -13.10 -1.06
CA GLN A 150 18.57 -13.67 0.16
C GLN A 150 18.71 -12.69 1.33
N TRP A 151 19.82 -11.94 1.38
CA TRP A 151 19.94 -10.85 2.34
C TRP A 151 18.91 -9.76 2.12
N GLY A 152 18.55 -9.44 0.88
CA GLY A 152 17.46 -8.49 0.62
C GLY A 152 16.14 -8.92 1.27
N VAL A 153 15.75 -10.19 1.18
CA VAL A 153 14.48 -10.66 1.77
C VAL A 153 14.55 -11.01 3.26
N ASP A 154 15.75 -10.97 3.85
CA ASP A 154 15.97 -11.28 5.26
C ASP A 154 15.26 -10.25 6.16
N PRO A 155 14.64 -10.69 7.28
CA PRO A 155 13.94 -9.80 8.20
C PRO A 155 14.83 -8.72 8.83
N ARG A 156 16.16 -8.92 8.86
CA ARG A 156 17.14 -7.95 9.37
C ARG A 156 17.47 -6.84 8.38
N ALA A 157 17.12 -7.02 7.10
CA ALA A 157 17.54 -6.10 6.05
C ALA A 157 16.65 -4.86 5.97
N ASN A 158 17.25 -3.68 6.05
CA ASN A 158 16.58 -2.40 5.83
C ASN A 158 16.84 -1.84 4.42
N ALA A 159 17.75 -2.47 3.68
CA ALA A 159 18.10 -2.13 2.32
C ALA A 159 17.63 -3.20 1.33
N SER A 160 17.35 -2.80 0.09
CA SER A 160 17.03 -3.74 -0.99
C SER A 160 18.29 -4.48 -1.46
N THR A 161 18.10 -5.63 -2.11
CA THR A 161 19.18 -6.42 -2.73
C THR A 161 20.13 -5.56 -3.58
N SER A 162 19.57 -4.62 -4.37
CA SER A 162 20.38 -3.74 -5.22
C SER A 162 21.22 -2.75 -4.42
N THR A 163 20.67 -2.21 -3.33
CA THR A 163 21.38 -1.30 -2.43
C THR A 163 22.50 -2.03 -1.68
N ILE A 164 22.21 -3.20 -1.12
CA ILE A 164 23.18 -4.05 -0.44
C ILE A 164 24.36 -4.34 -1.38
N ARG A 165 24.08 -4.76 -2.63
CA ARG A 165 25.12 -5.00 -3.64
C ARG A 165 25.97 -3.75 -3.90
N LYS A 166 25.35 -2.58 -4.11
CA LYS A 166 26.08 -1.34 -4.37
C LYS A 166 27.00 -0.97 -3.21
N ARG A 167 26.52 -1.10 -1.97
CA ARG A 167 27.30 -0.84 -0.75
C ARG A 167 28.48 -1.79 -0.61
N ILE A 168 28.26 -3.09 -0.80
CA ILE A 168 29.34 -4.09 -0.76
C ILE A 168 30.38 -3.81 -1.85
N LYS A 169 29.95 -3.45 -3.06
CA LYS A 169 30.88 -3.04 -4.14
C LYS A 169 31.68 -1.78 -3.77
N ALA A 170 31.10 -0.88 -2.96
CA ALA A 170 31.76 0.29 -2.43
C ALA A 170 32.62 0.01 -1.17
N GLY A 171 32.79 -1.26 -0.78
CA GLY A 171 33.64 -1.66 0.35
C GLY A 171 32.98 -1.55 1.72
N TRP A 172 31.66 -1.41 1.78
CA TRP A 172 30.95 -1.38 3.08
C TRP A 172 31.05 -2.73 3.80
N ASN A 173 31.08 -2.67 5.13
CA ASN A 173 30.91 -3.88 5.94
C ASN A 173 29.55 -4.53 5.63
N PRO A 174 29.48 -5.85 5.39
CA PRO A 174 28.22 -6.52 5.04
C PRO A 174 27.07 -6.33 6.01
N GLN A 175 27.33 -6.35 7.33
CA GLN A 175 26.28 -6.17 8.34
C GLN A 175 25.68 -4.77 8.24
N ILE A 176 26.54 -3.74 8.19
CA ILE A 176 26.12 -2.34 8.00
C ILE A 176 25.41 -2.17 6.66
N ALA A 177 25.91 -2.78 5.58
CA ALA A 177 25.30 -2.69 4.27
C ALA A 177 23.86 -3.20 4.23
N ILE A 178 23.55 -4.20 5.07
CA ILE A 178 22.24 -4.85 5.22
C ILE A 178 21.32 -4.06 6.17
N THR A 179 21.81 -3.63 7.33
CA THR A 179 21.00 -2.97 8.37
C THR A 179 20.81 -1.48 8.16
N GLU A 180 21.74 -0.79 7.50
CA GLU A 180 21.68 0.66 7.36
C GLU A 180 20.55 1.05 6.39
N GLU A 181 19.76 2.06 6.73
CA GLU A 181 18.73 2.55 5.81
C GLU A 181 19.37 3.30 4.62
N PRO A 182 18.86 3.14 3.39
CA PRO A 182 19.37 3.92 2.25
C PRO A 182 19.02 5.40 2.40
N GLU A 183 20.02 6.28 2.31
CA GLU A 183 19.84 7.74 2.37
C GLU A 183 18.87 8.28 1.31
N ASN A 184 18.86 7.62 0.13
CA ASN A 184 18.05 7.99 -1.03
C ASN A 184 17.03 6.88 -1.35
N ARG A 185 15.96 6.79 -0.55
CA ARG A 185 14.86 5.83 -0.74
C ARG A 185 13.79 6.32 -1.73
N SER A 186 14.20 7.01 -2.79
CA SER A 186 13.28 7.64 -3.76
C SER A 186 12.45 6.64 -4.59
N THR A 187 12.76 5.34 -4.54
CA THR A 187 12.07 4.31 -5.35
C THR A 187 10.94 3.55 -4.65
N LEU A 188 10.79 3.66 -3.31
CA LEU A 188 9.62 3.14 -2.61
C LEU A 188 8.41 4.07 -2.83
N GLY A 189 7.84 4.02 -4.03
CA GLY A 189 6.58 4.68 -4.36
C GLY A 189 6.63 6.20 -4.27
N THR A 190 7.02 6.85 -5.38
CA THR A 190 6.75 8.26 -5.77
C THR A 190 6.95 9.42 -4.78
N GLY A 191 7.34 9.19 -3.53
CA GLY A 191 7.50 10.25 -2.51
C GLY A 191 8.92 10.29 -1.98
N GLN A 192 9.41 11.51 -1.69
CA GLN A 192 10.58 11.66 -0.83
C GLN A 192 10.27 11.02 0.53
N PRO A 193 11.20 10.27 1.15
CA PRO A 193 10.99 9.73 2.49
C PRO A 193 10.90 10.89 3.49
N TYR A 194 9.95 10.81 4.41
CA TYR A 194 9.73 11.83 5.43
C TYR A 194 10.26 11.33 6.78
N SER A 195 11.05 12.18 7.43
CA SER A 195 11.62 11.92 8.75
C SER A 195 10.63 12.38 9.83
N ALA A 196 10.31 11.51 10.77
CA ALA A 196 9.57 11.86 11.98
C ALA A 196 9.92 10.88 13.12
N TRP A 197 10.13 11.39 14.33
CA TRP A 197 10.55 10.69 15.55
C TRP A 197 11.75 9.75 15.32
N GLY A 198 12.76 10.24 14.60
CA GLY A 198 13.98 9.48 14.29
C GLY A 198 13.78 8.34 13.27
N LYS A 199 12.58 8.16 12.71
CA LYS A 199 12.29 7.16 11.67
C LYS A 199 12.15 7.83 10.30
N ARG A 200 12.65 7.19 9.25
CA ARG A 200 12.51 7.65 7.85
C ARG A 200 11.71 6.65 7.03
N MET A 201 10.45 6.97 6.75
CA MET A 201 9.58 6.10 5.94
C MET A 201 8.77 6.91 4.94
N SER A 202 8.13 6.21 4.00
CA SER A 202 7.27 6.85 2.99
C SER A 202 5.98 7.37 3.65
N LEU A 203 5.33 8.40 3.08
CA LEU A 203 3.99 8.83 3.53
C LEU A 203 2.96 7.67 3.58
N PRO A 204 2.91 6.73 2.60
CA PRO A 204 2.08 5.55 2.71
C PRO A 204 2.38 4.68 3.94
N ASP A 205 3.65 4.54 4.30
CA ASP A 205 4.05 3.77 5.50
C ASP A 205 3.69 4.50 6.79
N TRP A 206 3.88 5.82 6.82
CA TRP A 206 3.38 6.66 7.92
C TRP A 206 1.87 6.56 8.06
N GLY A 207 1.13 6.53 6.95
CA GLY A 207 -0.32 6.35 6.98
C GLY A 207 -0.75 4.99 7.51
N ARG A 208 -0.03 3.93 7.15
CA ARG A 208 -0.23 2.59 7.74
C ARG A 208 0.07 2.56 9.23
N LEU A 209 1.18 3.18 9.65
CA LEU A 209 1.61 3.19 11.06
C LEU A 209 0.66 4.02 11.94
N SER A 210 0.17 5.15 11.42
CA SER A 210 -0.69 6.07 12.15
C SER A 210 -2.19 5.76 12.08
N GLY A 211 -2.60 4.94 11.11
CA GLY A 211 -4.01 4.75 10.76
C GLY A 211 -4.63 5.95 10.03
N ILE A 212 -3.84 6.96 9.69
CA ILE A 212 -4.28 8.17 9.00
C ILE A 212 -4.03 8.00 7.50
N PRO A 213 -5.01 8.21 6.61
CA PRO A 213 -4.77 8.13 5.17
C PRO A 213 -3.65 9.07 4.70
N GLU A 214 -2.80 8.58 3.80
CA GLU A 214 -1.67 9.35 3.23
C GLU A 214 -2.10 10.73 2.72
N GLU A 215 -3.25 10.81 2.03
CA GLU A 215 -3.77 12.07 1.48
C GLU A 215 -4.11 13.10 2.57
N VAL A 216 -4.53 12.65 3.75
CA VAL A 216 -4.83 13.52 4.89
C VAL A 216 -3.53 14.06 5.48
N ILE A 217 -2.52 13.19 5.67
CA ILE A 217 -1.19 13.60 6.15
C ILE A 217 -0.59 14.61 5.17
N ARG A 218 -0.59 14.27 3.88
CA ARG A 218 -0.06 15.11 2.79
C ARG A 218 -0.78 16.45 2.71
N GLY A 219 -2.12 16.46 2.76
CA GLY A 219 -2.92 17.67 2.76
C GLY A 219 -2.62 18.57 3.97
N ARG A 220 -2.38 17.97 5.14
CA ARG A 220 -2.01 18.71 6.35
C ARG A 220 -0.62 19.34 6.26
N MET A 221 0.34 18.62 5.68
CA MET A 221 1.69 19.13 5.45
C MET A 221 1.70 20.29 4.44
N HIS A 222 1.00 20.16 3.31
CA HIS A 222 0.98 21.21 2.28
C HIS A 222 0.13 22.43 2.67
N GLY A 223 -0.99 22.23 3.37
CA GLY A 223 -1.89 23.32 3.74
C GLY A 223 -1.35 24.26 4.82
N HIS A 224 -0.39 23.80 5.62
CA HIS A 224 0.12 24.54 6.78
C HIS A 224 1.66 24.61 6.84
N GLU A 225 2.36 24.16 5.80
CA GLU A 225 3.83 24.05 5.76
C GLU A 225 4.41 23.29 6.97
N LEU A 226 3.65 22.33 7.51
CA LEU A 226 4.04 21.58 8.70
C LEU A 226 5.05 20.48 8.37
N THR A 227 5.96 20.23 9.30
CA THR A 227 6.74 18.99 9.30
C THR A 227 5.80 17.79 9.47
N LEU A 228 6.26 16.61 9.07
CA LEU A 228 5.46 15.39 9.22
C LEU A 228 5.08 15.14 10.70
N GLU A 229 6.01 15.38 11.63
CA GLU A 229 5.75 15.25 13.08
C GLU A 229 4.60 16.16 13.52
N SER A 230 4.65 17.45 13.16
CA SER A 230 3.61 18.40 13.51
C SER A 230 2.28 18.09 12.81
N ALA A 231 2.32 17.61 11.57
CA ALA A 231 1.13 17.19 10.84
C ALA A 231 0.43 16.02 11.55
N LEU A 232 1.18 14.97 11.88
CA LEU A 232 0.66 13.79 12.59
C LEU A 232 0.21 14.13 14.02
N HIS A 233 0.96 14.97 14.75
CA HIS A 233 0.56 15.46 16.07
C HIS A 233 -0.74 16.27 16.00
N SER A 234 -0.91 17.11 14.96
CA SER A 234 -2.16 17.89 14.77
C SER A 234 -3.37 17.01 14.46
N LEU A 235 -3.14 15.79 13.98
CA LEU A 235 -4.15 14.78 13.71
C LEU A 235 -4.38 13.85 14.91
N GLY A 236 -3.78 14.18 16.07
CA GLY A 236 -3.93 13.42 17.30
C GLY A 236 -3.09 12.13 17.35
N TRP A 237 -2.14 11.95 16.44
CA TRP A 237 -1.24 10.81 16.46
C TRP A 237 0.12 11.17 17.06
N THR A 238 0.52 10.43 18.09
CA THR A 238 1.89 10.43 18.60
C THR A 238 2.39 8.99 18.76
N PRO A 239 3.70 8.72 18.59
CA PRO A 239 4.25 7.38 18.74
C PRO A 239 4.05 6.82 20.15
N GLU A 240 4.09 7.68 21.16
CA GLU A 240 3.81 7.31 22.55
C GLU A 240 2.36 6.87 22.71
N ALA A 241 1.38 7.61 22.16
CA ALA A 241 -0.02 7.17 22.18
C ALA A 241 -0.19 5.79 21.52
N SER A 242 0.57 5.46 20.48
CA SER A 242 0.54 4.12 19.87
C SER A 242 1.21 3.04 20.73
N ALA A 243 2.20 3.38 21.56
CA ALA A 243 2.86 2.45 22.47
C ALA A 243 2.03 2.20 23.75
N THR A 244 1.28 3.20 24.22
CA THR A 244 0.35 3.06 25.34
C THR A 244 -1.05 2.58 24.94
N ALA A 245 -1.43 2.65 23.65
CA ALA A 245 -2.76 2.27 23.18
C ALA A 245 -2.93 0.78 22.84
N THR A 246 -2.58 -0.11 23.76
CA THR A 246 -3.28 -1.41 23.86
C THR A 246 -3.12 -2.04 25.23
N SER A 247 -3.65 -1.39 26.27
CA SER A 247 -4.08 -2.16 27.44
C SER A 247 -5.33 -2.93 27.03
N LEU A 248 -5.13 -4.13 26.45
CA LEU A 248 -6.18 -5.12 26.37
C LEU A 248 -6.52 -5.51 27.80
N LEU A 249 -7.72 -5.16 28.23
CA LEU A 249 -8.21 -5.47 29.56
C LEU A 249 -9.15 -6.66 29.43
N THR A 250 -8.88 -7.73 30.16
CA THR A 250 -9.89 -8.77 30.40
C THR A 250 -10.82 -8.24 31.49
N VAL A 251 -12.07 -7.98 31.11
CA VAL A 251 -13.11 -7.49 32.01
C VAL A 251 -14.29 -8.46 32.01
N GLN A 252 -15.06 -8.45 33.10
CA GLN A 252 -16.33 -9.17 33.13
C GLN A 252 -17.40 -8.39 32.36
N VAL A 253 -18.45 -9.07 31.84
CA VAL A 253 -19.53 -8.41 31.07
C VAL A 253 -20.14 -7.19 31.78
N HIS A 254 -20.28 -7.26 33.11
CA HIS A 254 -20.85 -6.19 33.92
C HIS A 254 -19.90 -5.00 34.16
N GLN A 255 -18.63 -5.09 33.73
CA GLN A 255 -17.60 -4.06 33.88
C GLN A 255 -17.34 -3.27 32.58
N LEU A 256 -18.12 -3.54 31.53
CA LEU A 256 -18.09 -2.77 30.29
C LEU A 256 -18.46 -1.31 30.56
N GLN A 257 -17.65 -0.40 30.04
CA GLN A 257 -17.92 1.03 30.05
C GLN A 257 -18.32 1.52 28.66
N PRO A 258 -19.14 2.59 28.56
CA PRO A 258 -19.41 3.23 27.28
C PRO A 258 -18.11 3.66 26.58
N GLY A 259 -17.86 3.12 25.39
CA GLY A 259 -16.63 3.37 24.63
C GLY A 259 -15.62 2.23 24.63
N ASP A 260 -15.85 1.15 25.41
CA ASP A 260 -15.06 -0.08 25.31
C ASP A 260 -15.31 -0.79 23.98
N LEU A 261 -14.23 -1.23 23.32
CA LEU A 261 -14.30 -1.99 22.07
C LEU A 261 -14.00 -3.46 22.35
N ILE A 262 -15.01 -4.34 22.22
CA ILE A 262 -14.87 -5.77 22.48
C ILE A 262 -14.00 -6.42 21.39
N VAL A 263 -12.89 -7.04 21.79
CA VAL A 263 -11.92 -7.67 20.89
C VAL A 263 -12.17 -9.17 20.79
N SER A 264 -12.48 -9.83 21.92
CA SER A 264 -12.82 -11.25 21.97
C SER A 264 -13.69 -11.56 23.19
N ALA A 265 -14.61 -12.52 23.05
CA ALA A 265 -15.43 -13.04 24.13
C ALA A 265 -15.17 -14.54 24.28
N GLU A 266 -14.74 -14.99 25.46
CA GLU A 266 -14.57 -16.41 25.74
C GLU A 266 -15.84 -16.99 26.40
N ALA A 267 -16.43 -17.98 25.73
CA ALA A 267 -17.79 -18.41 26.00
C ALA A 267 -18.06 -19.09 27.36
N PRO A 268 -17.12 -19.76 28.06
CA PRO A 268 -17.47 -20.40 29.33
C PRO A 268 -17.21 -19.56 30.58
N SER A 269 -16.32 -18.56 30.55
CA SER A 269 -15.90 -17.81 31.75
C SER A 269 -16.65 -16.50 31.98
N GLY A 270 -17.37 -15.98 30.97
CA GLY A 270 -17.99 -14.65 31.03
C GLY A 270 -16.98 -13.50 30.91
N GLU A 271 -15.72 -13.80 30.64
CA GLU A 271 -14.67 -12.81 30.43
C GLU A 271 -14.67 -12.34 28.98
N ILE A 272 -14.58 -11.02 28.82
CA ILE A 272 -14.45 -10.35 27.53
C ILE A 272 -13.17 -9.53 27.54
N THR A 273 -12.35 -9.71 26.52
CA THR A 273 -11.20 -8.86 26.30
C THR A 273 -11.68 -7.61 25.58
N VAL A 274 -11.54 -6.46 26.23
CA VAL A 274 -11.90 -5.17 25.66
C VAL A 274 -10.69 -4.28 25.50
N ARG A 275 -10.75 -3.44 24.46
CA ARG A 275 -9.83 -2.34 24.24
C ARG A 275 -10.49 -1.08 24.79
N ARG A 276 -10.03 -0.62 25.95
CA ARG A 276 -10.46 0.64 26.56
C ARG A 276 -9.52 1.76 26.15
N HIS A 277 -10.03 2.74 25.42
CA HIS A 277 -9.29 3.97 25.19
C HIS A 277 -9.30 4.75 26.51
N HIS A 278 -8.12 4.96 27.11
CA HIS A 278 -8.00 5.81 28.29
C HIS A 278 -8.37 7.23 27.86
N VAL A 279 -9.63 7.62 28.06
CA VAL A 279 -10.00 9.01 27.99
C VAL A 279 -9.46 9.59 29.28
N ASP A 280 -8.29 10.25 29.20
CA ASP A 280 -7.83 11.08 30.30
C ASP A 280 -8.96 12.04 30.62
N THR A 281 -9.62 11.77 31.75
CA THR A 281 -10.68 12.64 32.24
C THR A 281 -9.97 13.95 32.55
N PRO A 282 -10.26 15.04 31.82
CA PRO A 282 -9.59 16.30 32.10
C PRO A 282 -9.85 16.64 33.58
N PRO A 283 -8.82 17.09 34.33
CA PRO A 283 -8.98 17.39 35.74
C PRO A 283 -10.19 18.32 35.92
N PRO A 284 -10.97 18.16 37.01
CA PRO A 284 -12.14 18.98 37.24
C PRO A 284 -11.74 20.44 37.12
N ARG A 285 -12.31 21.14 36.12
CA ARG A 285 -12.07 22.56 35.93
C ARG A 285 -12.42 23.25 37.24
N HIS A 286 -11.42 23.76 37.95
CA HIS A 286 -11.63 24.60 39.11
C HIS A 286 -12.67 25.66 38.75
N ALA A 287 -13.74 25.74 39.54
CA ALA A 287 -14.85 26.64 39.34
C ALA A 287 -14.33 28.02 38.99
N SER A 288 -14.66 28.48 37.78
CA SER A 288 -14.25 29.79 37.31
C SER A 288 -14.77 30.84 38.28
N ARG A 289 -13.81 31.55 38.88
CA ARG A 289 -14.01 32.76 39.69
C ARG A 289 -15.04 33.66 38.98
N PRO A 290 -16.09 34.14 39.65
CA PRO A 290 -17.14 34.92 39.02
C PRO A 290 -16.55 36.16 38.35
N MET A 291 -16.77 36.27 37.03
CA MET A 291 -16.34 37.42 36.24
C MET A 291 -17.09 38.66 36.73
N ALA A 292 -16.33 39.67 37.15
CA ALA A 292 -16.82 41.02 37.33
C ALA A 292 -17.51 41.50 36.05
N GLN A 293 -18.75 41.97 36.18
CA GLN A 293 -19.56 42.47 35.08
C GLN A 293 -18.83 43.63 34.39
N ARG A 294 -18.52 43.48 33.10
CA ARG A 294 -18.00 44.58 32.27
C ARG A 294 -19.10 45.64 32.12
N PRO A 295 -18.81 46.93 32.34
CA PRO A 295 -19.78 48.01 32.13
C PRO A 295 -20.19 48.09 30.66
N ALA A 296 -21.49 48.31 30.43
CA ALA A 296 -22.12 48.37 29.13
C ALA A 296 -21.50 49.45 28.24
N THR A 297 -21.18 49.07 27.00
CA THR A 297 -20.73 49.98 25.94
C THR A 297 -21.90 50.85 25.49
N PRO A 298 -21.78 52.20 25.47
CA PRO A 298 -22.85 53.07 25.01
C PRO A 298 -23.08 52.95 23.50
N PRO A 299 -24.33 53.16 23.02
CA PRO A 299 -24.70 52.98 21.62
C PRO A 299 -24.00 54.01 20.71
N LEU A 300 -23.50 53.51 19.57
CA LEU A 300 -22.91 54.31 18.50
C LEU A 300 -23.94 55.29 17.92
N GLY A 301 -23.57 56.57 17.92
CA GLY A 301 -24.34 57.65 17.30
C GLY A 301 -24.42 57.54 15.76
N PRO A 302 -25.34 58.30 15.13
CA PRO A 302 -25.67 58.17 13.72
C PRO A 302 -24.50 58.56 12.79
N GLN A 303 -24.23 57.70 11.80
CA GLN A 303 -23.23 57.94 10.76
C GLN A 303 -23.65 59.11 9.84
N PRO A 304 -22.72 60.02 9.47
CA PRO A 304 -22.99 61.07 8.50
C PRO A 304 -23.05 60.53 7.05
N ALA A 305 -24.02 61.02 6.30
CA ALA A 305 -24.30 60.69 4.91
C ALA A 305 -23.11 60.98 3.98
N ARG A 306 -22.70 59.97 3.21
CA ARG A 306 -21.72 60.10 2.12
C ARG A 306 -22.31 60.94 0.99
N ARG A 307 -21.74 62.12 0.77
CA ARG A 307 -21.95 62.93 -0.44
C ARG A 307 -21.37 62.20 -1.66
N SER A 308 -22.23 61.92 -2.62
CA SER A 308 -21.90 61.59 -4.00
C SER A 308 -21.45 62.87 -4.73
N ALA A 309 -20.18 62.90 -5.15
CA ALA A 309 -19.71 63.84 -6.16
C ALA A 309 -19.58 63.06 -7.47
N GLY A 310 -20.29 63.52 -8.50
CA GLY A 310 -20.22 62.99 -9.84
C GLY A 310 -19.40 63.86 -10.80
N ARG A 311 -19.27 63.30 -12.00
CA ARG A 311 -18.64 63.78 -13.24
C ARG A 311 -17.13 63.66 -13.33
#